data_AF-A0A4Q3RUA6-F1
#
_entry.id   AF-A0A4Q3RUA6-F1
#
_cell.length_a   1.000
_cell.length_b   1.000
_cell.length_c   1.000
_cell.angle_alpha   90.00
_cell.angle_beta   90.00
_cell.angle_gamma   90.00
#
_symmetry.space_group_name_H-M   'P 1'
#
loop_
_entity.id
_entity.type
_entity.pdbx_description
1 polymer ?
#
loop_
_entity_poly.entity_id
_entity_poly.type
_entity_poly.pdbx_seq_one_letter_code
_entity_poly.pdbx_strand_id
1 'polypeptide(L)' 'QDNTKYIISQNPFDPSATRVIAKEEVARTRVSEVSPMLPGMINRLNAEELKDLLAFLKSGGNATDTIFSAKSK' A
#
# COMPACT_ATOMS: atom_id res chain seq x y z
N GLN A 1 -14.48 -12.27 -0.62
CA GLN A 1 -15.78 -11.66 -0.27
C GLN A 1 -16.85 -12.50 -0.92
N ASP A 2 -17.99 -12.67 -0.25
CA ASP A 2 -19.11 -13.46 -0.77
C ASP A 2 -20.35 -12.57 -0.99
N ASN A 3 -21.49 -13.17 -1.33
CA ASN A 3 -22.73 -12.43 -1.55
C ASN A 3 -23.20 -11.67 -0.29
N THR A 4 -23.03 -12.24 0.90
CA THR A 4 -23.59 -11.69 2.16
C THR A 4 -22.55 -11.14 3.12
N LYS A 5 -21.25 -11.40 2.90
CA LYS A 5 -20.19 -11.09 3.86
C LYS A 5 -18.95 -10.48 3.21
N TYR A 6 -18.35 -9.50 3.89
CA TYR A 6 -17.01 -9.04 3.64
C TYR A 6 -16.00 -9.86 4.47
N ILE A 7 -14.87 -10.19 3.84
CA ILE A 7 -13.73 -10.82 4.50
C ILE A 7 -12.61 -9.79 4.41
N ILE A 8 -12.20 -9.22 5.54
CA ILE A 8 -11.24 -8.12 5.61
C ILE A 8 -9.97 -8.62 6.28
N SER A 9 -8.84 -8.50 5.59
CA SER A 9 -7.51 -8.64 6.19
C SER A 9 -7.06 -7.27 6.68
N GLN A 10 -7.15 -7.05 7.99
CA GLN A 10 -6.77 -5.78 8.62
C GLN A 10 -5.28 -5.73 8.97
N ASN A 11 -4.66 -6.89 9.20
CA ASN A 11 -3.25 -6.99 9.54
C ASN A 11 -2.45 -7.53 8.35
N PRO A 12 -1.63 -6.70 7.68
CA PRO A 12 -0.79 -7.16 6.57
C PRO A 12 0.41 -8.00 7.03
N PHE A 13 0.71 -8.06 8.34
CA PHE A 13 1.77 -8.93 8.89
C PHE A 13 1.28 -10.34 9.22
N ASP A 14 -0.03 -10.53 9.34
CA ASP A 14 -0.66 -11.83 9.53
C ASP A 14 -1.84 -11.97 8.56
N PRO A 15 -1.58 -12.43 7.32
CA PRO A 15 -2.63 -12.60 6.31
C PRO A 15 -3.68 -13.64 6.70
N SER A 16 -3.38 -14.53 7.66
CA SER A 16 -4.32 -15.56 8.12
C SER A 16 -5.38 -14.97 9.05
N ALA A 17 -5.05 -13.91 9.78
CA ALA A 17 -5.98 -13.16 10.61
C ALA A 17 -6.94 -12.32 9.75
N THR A 18 -8.10 -12.91 9.44
CA THR A 18 -9.18 -12.24 8.71
C THR A 18 -10.39 -12.01 9.59
N ARG A 19 -11.04 -10.86 9.39
CA ARG A 19 -12.30 -10.51 10.03
C ARG A 19 -13.45 -10.65 9.04
N VAL A 20 -14.49 -11.37 9.43
CA VAL A 20 -15.71 -11.52 8.65
C VAL A 20 -16.76 -10.53 9.17
N ILE A 21 -17.35 -9.75 8.27
CA ILE A 21 -18.39 -8.75 8.60
C ILE A 21 -19.59 -8.96 7.67
N ALA A 22 -20.79 -9.05 8.23
CA ALA A 22 -22.01 -9.14 7.45
C ALA A 22 -22.26 -7.80 6.73
N LYS A 23 -22.68 -7.84 5.45
CA LYS A 23 -22.93 -6.60 4.68
C LYS A 23 -24.04 -5.75 5.29
N GLU A 24 -25.01 -6.38 5.94
CA GLU A 24 -26.13 -5.72 6.63
C GLU A 24 -25.65 -4.86 7.82
N GLU A 25 -24.49 -5.18 8.40
CA GLU A 25 -23.89 -4.43 9.52
C GLU A 25 -22.98 -3.27 9.04
N VAL A 26 -22.76 -3.13 7.73
CA VAL A 26 -21.85 -2.10 7.19
C VAL A 26 -22.59 -0.78 6.98
N ALA A 27 -22.31 0.21 7.83
CA ALA A 27 -22.93 1.52 7.74
C ALA A 27 -22.54 2.29 6.45
N ARG A 28 -21.28 2.19 5.99
CA ARG A 28 -20.79 2.81 4.74
C ARG A 28 -19.43 2.29 4.30
N THR A 29 -19.12 2.42 3.02
CA THR A 29 -17.78 2.22 2.43
C THR A 29 -17.29 3.51 1.78
N ARG A 30 -16.03 3.89 2.01
CA ARG A 30 -15.40 5.07 1.41
C ARG A 30 -13.95 4.79 1.06
N VAL A 31 -13.40 5.56 0.12
CA VAL A 31 -11.96 5.57 -0.15
C VAL A 31 -11.25 6.22 1.05
N SER A 32 -10.11 5.66 1.45
CA SER A 32 -9.30 6.26 2.52
C SER A 32 -8.53 7.46 1.97
N GLU A 33 -8.71 8.62 2.60
CA GLU A 33 -7.93 9.83 2.29
C GLU A 33 -6.50 9.76 2.86
N VAL A 34 -6.30 8.92 3.88
CA VAL A 34 -5.01 8.72 4.55
C VAL A 34 -4.47 7.35 4.16
N SER A 35 -3.18 7.31 3.80
CA SER A 35 -2.52 6.05 3.49
C SER A 35 -2.49 5.16 4.74
N PRO A 36 -2.88 3.88 4.63
CA PRO A 36 -2.76 2.92 5.72
C PRO A 36 -1.30 2.48 5.95
N MET A 37 -0.31 3.11 5.31
CA MET A 37 1.12 2.76 5.42
C MET A 37 1.49 2.54 6.88
N LEU A 38 1.66 1.28 7.26
CA LEU A 38 1.94 0.93 8.64
C LEU A 38 3.35 1.42 9.02
N PRO A 39 3.52 1.86 10.28
CA PRO A 39 4.83 2.28 10.75
C PRO A 39 5.85 1.13 10.61
N GLY A 40 7.07 1.48 10.22
CA GLY A 40 8.17 0.51 10.09
C GLY A 40 8.24 -0.27 8.78
N MET A 41 7.33 -0.06 7.82
CA MET A 41 7.44 -0.65 6.47
C MET A 41 8.73 -0.24 5.75
N ILE A 42 9.21 0.99 5.99
CA ILE A 42 10.47 1.50 5.45
C ILE A 42 11.71 0.75 5.96
N ASN A 43 11.63 0.14 7.16
CA ASN A 43 12.78 -0.51 7.81
C ASN A 43 13.19 -1.82 7.14
N ARG A 44 12.32 -2.38 6.28
CA ARG A 44 12.62 -3.59 5.51
C ARG A 44 13.46 -3.30 4.26
N LEU A 45 13.51 -2.05 3.83
CA LEU A 45 14.20 -1.65 2.62
C LEU A 45 15.69 -1.49 2.90
N ASN A 46 16.50 -1.97 1.97
CA ASN A 46 17.92 -1.63 1.95
C ASN A 46 18.14 -0.22 1.38
N ALA A 47 19.40 0.24 1.37
CA ALA A 47 19.74 1.59 0.93
C ALA A 47 19.37 1.90 -0.53
N GLU A 48 19.46 0.91 -1.43
CA GLU A 48 19.10 1.10 -2.85
C GLU A 48 17.58 1.09 -3.04
N GLU A 49 16.87 0.14 -2.40
CA GLU A 49 15.41 0.08 -2.45
C GLU A 49 14.76 1.35 -1.88
N LEU A 50 15.38 1.95 -0.85
CA LEU A 50 14.92 3.22 -0.30
C LEU A 50 15.09 4.38 -1.30
N LYS A 51 16.21 4.42 -2.04
CA LYS A 51 16.42 5.42 -3.09
C LYS A 51 15.40 5.27 -4.22
N ASP A 52 15.12 4.04 -4.63
CA ASP A 52 14.13 3.74 -5.67
C ASP A 52 12.72 4.16 -5.24
N LEU A 53 12.35 3.89 -3.98
CA LEU A 53 11.07 4.35 -3.43
C LEU A 53 10.98 5.88 -3.44
N LEU A 54 12.03 6.59 -3.01
CA LEU A 54 12.05 8.05 -3.01
C LEU A 54 11.99 8.62 -4.44
N ALA A 55 12.67 7.98 -5.38
CA ALA A 55 12.61 8.33 -6.80
C ALA A 55 11.19 8.19 -7.36
N PHE A 56 10.52 7.07 -7.07
CA PHE A 56 9.13 6.80 -7.47
C PHE A 56 8.14 7.80 -6.86
N LEU A 57 8.31 8.14 -5.58
CA LEU A 57 7.44 9.13 -4.93
C LEU A 57 7.64 10.52 -5.51
N LYS A 58 8.91 10.92 -5.77
CA LYS A 58 9.23 12.24 -6.31
C LYS A 58 8.82 12.39 -7.77
N SER A 59 8.80 11.32 -8.55
CA SER A 59 8.27 11.30 -9.92
C SER A 59 6.74 11.26 -10.00
N GLY A 60 6.05 11.11 -8.86
CA GLY A 60 4.60 10.88 -8.84
C GLY A 60 4.20 9.57 -9.53
N GLY A 61 5.10 8.57 -9.54
CA GLY A 61 4.90 7.31 -10.26
C GLY A 61 5.10 7.39 -11.77
N ASN A 62 5.63 8.50 -12.29
CA ASN A 62 5.97 8.62 -13.70
C ASN A 62 7.28 7.90 -14.02
N ALA A 63 7.22 6.83 -14.80
CA ALA A 63 8.38 6.04 -15.21
C ALA A 63 9.31 6.78 -16.20
N THR A 64 8.83 7.83 -16.88
CA THR A 64 9.64 8.64 -17.82
C THR A 64 10.23 9.89 -17.18
N ASP A 65 10.11 10.04 -15.86
CA ASP A 65 10.63 11.21 -15.16
C ASP A 65 12.14 11.33 -15.29
N THR A 66 12.62 12.58 -15.33
CA THR A 66 14.04 12.92 -15.37
C THR A 66 14.87 12.24 -14.27
N ILE A 67 14.26 11.94 -13.12
CA ILE A 67 14.87 11.21 -12.01
C ILE A 67 15.35 9.81 -12.40
N PHE A 68 14.63 9.13 -13.30
CA PHE A 68 15.02 7.81 -13.80
C PHE A 68 15.93 7.88 -15.03
N SER A 69 16.09 9.07 -15.62
CA SER A 69 16.89 9.29 -16.82
C SER A 69 18.40 9.45 -16.54
N ALA A 70 18.87 9.03 -15.36
CA ALA A 70 20.29 9.08 -15.02
C ALA A 70 21.12 8.28 -16.03
N LYS A 71 21.84 9.02 -16.88
CA LYS A 71 22.78 8.51 -17.88
C LYS A 71 23.72 7.50 -17.23
N SER A 72 23.70 6.28 -17.76
CA SER A 72 24.86 5.38 -17.74
C SER A 72 26.10 6.19 -18.12
N LYS A 73 27.06 6.30 -17.21
CA LYS A 73 28.40 6.75 -17.53
C LYS A 73 29.37 5.64 -17.19
#